data_AF-A0A9X4L8J8-F1
#
_entry.id   AF-A0A9X4L8J8-F1
#
_cell.length_a   1.000
_cell.length_b   1.000
_cell.length_c   1.000
_cell.angle_alpha   90.00
_cell.angle_beta   90.00
_cell.angle_gamma   90.00
#
_symmetry.space_group_name_H-M   'P 1'
#
loop_
_entity.id
_entity.type
_entity.pdbx_description
1 polymer ?
#
loop_
_entity_poly.entity_id
_entity_poly.type
_entity_poly.pdbx_seq_one_letter_code
_entity_poly.pdbx_strand_id
1 'polypeptide(L)'
;MYIATLCFLVLICIVLFKKTWRLYNENQFPMTIIIAAPASLCLNGYLLSVVHTQMFYIITMLIISQLIFIYSLTFIPKLYKLNFRFSFSALTFPWVTTVTSLYNLLEIESLPHKVQSVLYFVMIFEVIFAIVTVIYVILGYASFLKKRTIEIK
;
A
#
# COMPACT_ATOMS: atom_id res chain seq x y z
N MET A 1 -11.77 0.24 -15.30
CA MET A 1 -11.83 1.04 -14.05
C MET A 1 -13.01 0.62 -13.17
N TYR A 2 -14.25 0.99 -13.48
CA TYR A 2 -15.40 0.74 -12.59
C TYR A 2 -15.63 -0.72 -12.19
N ILE A 3 -15.42 -1.68 -13.09
CA ILE A 3 -15.51 -3.12 -12.77
C ILE A 3 -14.49 -3.51 -11.69
N ALA A 4 -13.24 -3.04 -11.83
CA ALA A 4 -12.18 -3.31 -10.86
C ALA A 4 -12.51 -2.70 -9.49
N THR A 5 -13.05 -1.49 -9.48
CA THR A 5 -13.50 -0.81 -8.25
C THR A 5 -14.61 -1.60 -7.55
N LEU A 6 -15.60 -2.09 -8.30
CA LEU A 6 -16.71 -2.88 -7.75
C LEU A 6 -16.21 -4.21 -7.18
N CYS A 7 -15.37 -4.93 -7.90
CA CYS A 7 -14.75 -6.16 -7.40
C CYS A 7 -13.90 -5.91 -6.15
N PHE A 8 -13.13 -4.83 -6.13
CA PHE A 8 -12.37 -4.40 -4.96
C PHE A 8 -13.27 -4.16 -3.75
N LEU A 9 -14.35 -3.38 -3.90
CA LEU A 9 -15.27 -3.05 -2.81
C LEU A 9 -15.92 -4.31 -2.21
N VAL A 10 -16.27 -5.29 -3.05
CA VAL A 10 -16.80 -6.58 -2.58
C VAL A 10 -15.72 -7.36 -1.82
N LEU A 11 -14.52 -7.48 -2.39
CA LEU A 11 -13.42 -8.23 -1.78
C LEU A 11 -12.96 -7.63 -0.46
N ILE A 12 -12.79 -6.30 -0.38
CA ILE A 12 -12.33 -5.63 0.83
C ILE A 12 -13.35 -5.78 1.97
N CYS A 13 -14.65 -5.70 1.67
CA CYS A 13 -15.71 -5.97 2.64
C CYS A 13 -15.61 -7.40 3.19
N ILE A 14 -15.43 -8.40 2.32
CA ILE A 14 -15.28 -9.80 2.75
C ILE A 14 -14.03 -9.99 3.61
N VAL A 15 -12.88 -9.45 3.18
CA VAL A 15 -11.59 -9.57 3.87
C VAL A 15 -11.64 -8.93 5.26
N LEU A 16 -12.21 -7.72 5.37
CA LEU A 16 -12.35 -7.00 6.63
C LEU A 16 -13.36 -7.68 7.57
N PHE A 17 -14.52 -8.10 7.06
CA PHE A 17 -15.56 -8.75 7.86
C PHE A 17 -15.10 -10.10 8.41
N LYS A 18 -14.51 -10.96 7.56
CA LYS A 18 -13.99 -12.26 7.98
C LYS A 18 -12.67 -12.16 8.75
N LYS A 19 -12.04 -10.98 8.80
CA LYS A 19 -10.72 -10.76 9.41
C LYS A 19 -9.73 -11.83 8.97
N THR A 20 -9.59 -12.04 7.66
CA THR A 20 -8.88 -13.20 7.07
C THR A 20 -7.43 -13.34 7.54
N TRP A 21 -6.79 -12.24 7.95
CA TRP A 21 -5.46 -12.22 8.56
C TRP A 21 -5.34 -13.06 9.84
N ARG A 22 -6.44 -13.39 10.51
CA ARG A 22 -6.44 -14.31 11.66
C ARG A 22 -6.08 -15.75 11.29
N LEU A 23 -6.22 -16.11 10.02
CA LEU A 23 -5.89 -17.43 9.50
C LEU A 23 -4.40 -17.57 9.14
N TYR A 24 -3.68 -16.45 9.06
CA TYR A 24 -2.28 -16.45 8.64
C TYR A 24 -1.37 -16.90 9.78
N ASN A 25 -0.49 -17.84 9.46
CA ASN A 25 0.65 -18.16 10.32
C ASN A 25 1.72 -17.05 10.24
N GLU A 26 2.78 -17.19 11.03
CA GLU A 26 3.86 -16.20 11.07
C GLU A 26 4.57 -16.00 9.72
N ASN A 27 4.62 -17.03 8.88
CA ASN A 27 5.18 -16.93 7.52
C ASN A 27 4.28 -16.13 6.58
N GLN A 28 2.98 -16.11 6.81
CA GLN A 28 2.02 -15.44 5.92
C GLN A 28 1.60 -14.07 6.43
N PHE A 29 1.80 -13.80 7.73
CA PHE A 29 1.35 -12.57 8.36
C PHE A 29 1.83 -11.28 7.66
N PRO A 30 3.05 -11.17 7.13
CA PRO A 30 3.45 -9.98 6.34
C PRO A 30 2.58 -9.69 5.11
N MET A 31 1.92 -10.69 4.52
CA MET A 31 1.02 -10.49 3.38
C MET A 31 -0.25 -9.72 3.74
N THR A 32 -0.55 -9.54 5.02
CA THR A 32 -1.70 -8.71 5.46
C THR A 32 -1.63 -7.28 4.94
N ILE A 33 -0.43 -6.75 4.70
CA ILE A 33 -0.23 -5.39 4.17
C ILE A 33 -0.72 -5.22 2.73
N ILE A 34 -0.89 -6.32 1.98
CA ILE A 34 -1.47 -6.29 0.61
C ILE A 34 -2.85 -5.64 0.59
N ILE A 35 -3.57 -5.64 1.72
CA ILE A 35 -4.86 -4.97 1.85
C ILE A 35 -4.82 -3.48 1.46
N ALA A 36 -3.69 -2.79 1.60
CA ALA A 36 -3.53 -1.37 1.26
C ALA A 36 -3.40 -1.07 -0.25
N ALA A 37 -3.14 -2.08 -1.08
CA ALA A 37 -2.86 -1.85 -2.50
C ALA A 37 -4.11 -1.60 -3.39
N PRO A 38 -5.25 -2.31 -3.24
CA PRO A 38 -6.31 -2.27 -4.24
C PRO A 38 -6.96 -0.89 -4.45
N ALA A 39 -7.16 -0.13 -3.37
CA ALA A 39 -7.75 1.21 -3.45
C ALA A 39 -6.82 2.20 -4.17
N SER A 40 -5.53 2.22 -3.81
CA SER A 40 -4.52 3.07 -4.47
C SER A 40 -4.31 2.68 -5.93
N LEU A 41 -4.35 1.39 -6.27
CA LEU A 41 -4.34 0.91 -7.67
C LEU A 41 -5.56 1.39 -8.46
N CYS A 42 -6.76 1.30 -7.88
CA CYS A 42 -7.99 1.78 -8.52
C CYS A 42 -8.05 3.30 -8.65
N LEU A 43 -7.40 4.04 -7.76
CA LEU A 43 -7.22 5.48 -7.93
C LEU A 43 -6.21 5.74 -9.05
N ASN A 44 -5.03 5.14 -8.96
CA ASN A 44 -3.93 5.38 -9.89
C ASN A 44 -4.30 5.05 -11.34
N GLY A 45 -4.93 3.89 -11.55
CA GLY A 45 -5.40 3.52 -12.88
C GLY A 45 -6.50 4.46 -13.41
N TYR A 46 -7.28 5.12 -12.54
CA TYR A 46 -8.29 6.09 -12.97
C TYR A 46 -7.61 7.34 -13.49
N LEU A 47 -6.65 7.85 -12.72
CA LEU A 47 -5.86 9.04 -13.03
C LEU A 47 -5.13 8.88 -14.36
N LEU A 48 -4.55 7.70 -14.62
CA LEU A 48 -3.77 7.44 -15.84
C LEU A 48 -4.61 7.12 -17.08
N SER A 49 -5.88 6.72 -16.93
CA SER A 49 -6.67 6.20 -18.06
C SER A 49 -7.72 7.17 -18.60
N VAL A 50 -8.09 8.21 -17.86
CA VAL A 50 -9.34 8.95 -18.13
C VAL A 50 -9.07 10.42 -18.46
N VAL A 51 -9.58 10.85 -19.63
CA VAL A 51 -9.50 12.25 -20.12
C VAL A 51 -10.43 13.19 -19.35
N HIS A 52 -11.55 12.67 -18.80
CA HIS A 52 -12.50 13.42 -17.98
C HIS A 52 -12.45 13.02 -16.51
N THR A 53 -11.80 13.87 -15.73
CA THR A 53 -11.50 13.68 -14.31
C THR A 53 -12.75 13.91 -13.44
N GLN A 54 -13.49 12.85 -13.07
CA GLN A 54 -14.58 12.98 -12.10
C GLN A 54 -14.03 13.12 -10.69
N MET A 55 -14.01 14.36 -10.18
CA MET A 55 -13.46 14.68 -8.85
C MET A 55 -14.10 13.89 -7.71
N PHE A 56 -15.40 13.58 -7.81
CA PHE A 56 -16.10 12.77 -6.82
C PHE A 56 -15.49 11.36 -6.65
N TYR A 57 -15.19 10.69 -7.77
CA TYR A 57 -14.58 9.36 -7.74
C TYR A 57 -13.18 9.40 -7.13
N ILE A 58 -12.38 10.39 -7.55
CA ILE A 58 -11.00 10.59 -7.06
C ILE A 58 -10.98 10.81 -5.56
N ILE A 59 -11.78 11.74 -5.05
CA ILE A 59 -11.83 12.05 -3.62
C ILE A 59 -12.28 10.82 -2.82
N THR A 60 -13.30 10.10 -3.31
CA THR A 60 -13.79 8.89 -2.66
C THR A 60 -12.71 7.81 -2.58
N MET A 61 -12.04 7.51 -3.69
CA MET A 61 -10.97 6.51 -3.73
C MET A 61 -9.73 6.92 -2.95
N LEU A 62 -9.41 8.22 -2.93
CA LEU A 62 -8.32 8.76 -2.13
C LEU A 62 -8.58 8.55 -0.64
N ILE A 63 -9.78 8.91 -0.15
CA ILE A 63 -10.15 8.71 1.26
C ILE A 63 -10.09 7.23 1.61
N ILE A 64 -10.67 6.35 0.78
CA ILE A 64 -10.63 4.90 1.02
C ILE A 64 -9.18 4.38 1.02
N SER A 65 -8.35 4.80 0.07
CA SER A 65 -6.95 4.43 -0.01
C SER A 65 -6.18 4.83 1.25
N GLN A 66 -6.36 6.05 1.73
CA GLN A 66 -5.71 6.57 2.92
C GLN A 66 -6.16 5.85 4.19
N LEU A 67 -7.47 5.59 4.34
CA LEU A 67 -8.00 4.83 5.47
C LEU A 67 -7.43 3.41 5.52
N ILE A 68 -7.34 2.72 4.38
CA ILE A 68 -6.79 1.37 4.34
C ILE A 68 -5.26 1.37 4.52
N PHE A 69 -4.55 2.38 4.01
CA PHE A 69 -3.12 2.58 4.30
C PHE A 69 -2.89 2.69 5.80
N ILE A 70 -3.58 3.62 6.48
CA ILE A 70 -3.49 3.79 7.94
C ILE A 70 -3.85 2.50 8.67
N TYR A 71 -4.91 1.82 8.25
CA TYR A 71 -5.31 0.52 8.81
C TYR A 71 -4.19 -0.52 8.68
N SER A 72 -3.49 -0.57 7.54
CA SER A 72 -2.38 -1.49 7.34
C SER A 72 -1.21 -1.25 8.31
N LEU A 73 -0.99 0.01 8.72
CA LEU A 73 0.05 0.35 9.70
C LEU A 73 -0.22 -0.28 11.08
N THR A 74 -1.48 -0.59 11.40
CA THR A 74 -1.83 -1.24 12.67
C THR A 74 -1.25 -2.67 12.80
N PHE A 75 -0.83 -3.30 11.70
CA PHE A 75 -0.19 -4.61 11.71
C PHE A 75 1.32 -4.56 12.00
N ILE A 76 1.95 -3.38 11.85
CA ILE A 76 3.39 -3.17 12.03
C ILE A 76 3.91 -3.62 13.41
N PRO A 77 3.24 -3.32 14.55
CA PRO A 77 3.71 -3.78 15.86
C PRO A 77 3.84 -5.29 15.98
N LYS A 78 2.99 -6.05 15.28
CA LYS A 78 3.09 -7.51 15.23
C LYS A 78 4.16 -7.97 14.23
N LEU A 79 4.36 -7.25 13.13
CA LEU A 79 5.44 -7.54 12.16
C LEU A 79 6.83 -7.37 12.77
N TYR A 80 7.06 -6.36 13.60
CA TYR A 80 8.35 -6.15 14.28
C TYR A 80 8.74 -7.27 15.25
N LYS A 81 7.76 -8.00 15.78
CA LYS A 81 8.01 -9.15 16.67
C LYS A 81 8.41 -10.41 15.89
N LEU A 82 8.19 -10.44 14.58
CA LEU A 82 8.54 -11.55 13.72
C LEU A 82 9.97 -11.39 13.22
N ASN A 83 10.72 -12.50 13.19
CA ASN A 83 11.97 -12.55 12.46
C ASN A 83 11.73 -12.29 10.97
N PHE A 84 12.75 -11.79 10.26
CA PHE A 84 12.66 -11.56 8.82
C PHE A 84 12.29 -12.86 8.08
N ARG A 85 11.27 -12.79 7.22
CA ARG A 85 10.75 -13.91 6.42
C ARG A 85 10.56 -13.45 4.98
N PHE A 86 10.56 -14.38 4.03
CA PHE A 86 10.39 -14.06 2.59
C PHE A 86 9.12 -13.24 2.29
N SER A 87 8.04 -13.46 3.03
CA SER A 87 6.79 -12.72 2.84
C SER A 87 6.88 -11.23 3.19
N PHE A 88 7.94 -10.75 3.84
CA PHE A 88 8.16 -9.31 4.08
C PHE A 88 8.31 -8.49 2.79
N SER A 89 8.55 -9.13 1.63
CA SER A 89 8.41 -8.48 0.33
C SER A 89 7.04 -7.87 0.09
N ALA A 90 5.98 -8.42 0.71
CA ALA A 90 4.62 -7.90 0.57
C ALA A 90 4.42 -6.49 1.15
N LEU A 91 5.37 -5.98 1.95
CA LEU A 91 5.31 -4.64 2.53
C LEU A 91 5.57 -3.53 1.50
N THR A 92 6.29 -3.82 0.42
CA THR A 92 6.79 -2.79 -0.50
C THR A 92 5.71 -2.32 -1.47
N PHE A 93 5.15 -3.25 -2.25
CA PHE A 93 4.19 -2.93 -3.32
C PHE A 93 2.99 -2.09 -2.83
N PRO A 94 2.31 -2.44 -1.73
CA PRO A 94 1.12 -1.70 -1.30
C PRO A 94 1.42 -0.26 -0.90
N TRP A 95 2.48 -0.04 -0.12
CA TRP A 95 2.85 1.29 0.39
C TRP A 95 3.54 2.16 -0.66
N VAL A 96 4.29 1.58 -1.59
CA VAL A 96 4.80 2.34 -2.74
C VAL A 96 3.65 2.77 -3.65
N THR A 97 2.62 1.93 -3.80
CA THR A 97 1.49 2.26 -4.69
C THR A 97 0.61 3.40 -4.14
N THR A 98 0.48 3.54 -2.82
CA THR A 98 -0.24 4.68 -2.21
C THR A 98 0.47 6.00 -2.49
N VAL A 99 1.80 6.00 -2.41
CA VAL A 99 2.63 7.14 -2.83
C VAL A 99 2.43 7.48 -4.30
N THR A 100 2.49 6.48 -5.19
CA THR A 100 2.35 6.71 -6.63
C THR A 100 1.00 7.30 -6.99
N SER A 101 -0.08 6.86 -6.32
CA SER A 101 -1.42 7.40 -6.58
C SER A 101 -1.57 8.84 -6.09
N LEU A 102 -0.95 9.19 -4.95
CA LEU A 102 -0.88 10.58 -4.47
C LEU A 102 -0.07 11.47 -5.41
N TYR A 103 1.08 10.99 -5.89
CA TYR A 103 1.92 11.70 -6.84
C TYR A 103 1.14 12.04 -8.12
N ASN A 104 0.51 11.05 -8.74
CA ASN A 104 -0.28 11.26 -9.97
C ASN A 104 -1.53 12.12 -9.72
N LEU A 105 -2.07 12.13 -8.50
CA LEU A 105 -3.18 13.03 -8.14
C LEU A 105 -2.71 14.50 -8.06
N LEU A 106 -1.51 14.75 -7.55
CA LEU A 106 -0.95 16.10 -7.42
C LEU A 106 -0.59 16.74 -8.76
N GLU A 107 -0.40 15.94 -9.81
CA GLU A 107 -0.19 16.42 -11.19
C GLU A 107 -1.48 16.94 -11.85
N ILE A 108 -2.66 16.73 -11.24
CA ILE A 108 -3.91 17.29 -11.76
C ILE A 108 -4.04 18.77 -11.39
N GLU A 109 -4.10 19.64 -12.41
CA GLU A 109 -4.21 21.09 -12.26
C GLU A 109 -5.55 21.58 -11.64
N SER A 110 -6.60 20.75 -11.65
CA SER A 110 -7.93 21.14 -11.16
C SER A 110 -8.10 21.08 -9.63
N LEU A 111 -7.07 20.71 -8.87
CA LEU A 111 -7.14 20.69 -7.41
C LEU A 111 -6.96 22.09 -6.79
N PRO A 112 -7.77 22.48 -5.79
CA PRO A 112 -7.55 23.71 -5.04
C PRO A 112 -6.17 23.72 -4.36
N HIS A 113 -5.43 24.83 -4.44
CA HIS A 113 -4.08 24.96 -3.88
C HIS A 113 -3.95 24.51 -2.41
N LYS A 114 -4.95 24.82 -1.56
CA LYS A 114 -4.95 24.38 -0.15
C LYS A 114 -4.97 22.85 -0.03
N VAL A 115 -5.76 22.18 -0.87
CA VAL A 115 -5.85 20.72 -0.89
C VAL A 115 -4.55 20.12 -1.41
N GLN A 116 -3.99 20.69 -2.48
CA GLN A 116 -2.70 20.27 -3.05
C GLN A 116 -1.57 20.34 -2.01
N SER A 117 -1.50 21.41 -1.21
CA SER A 117 -0.49 21.55 -0.16
C SER A 117 -0.60 20.46 0.92
N VAL A 118 -1.82 20.11 1.34
CA VAL A 118 -2.05 19.05 2.34
C VAL A 118 -1.66 17.69 1.76
N LEU A 119 -2.09 17.40 0.52
CA LEU A 119 -1.77 16.14 -0.14
C LEU A 119 -0.27 15.98 -0.40
N TYR A 120 0.43 17.07 -0.71
CA TYR A 120 1.89 17.07 -0.86
C TYR A 120 2.60 16.69 0.44
N PHE A 121 2.15 17.23 1.58
CA PHE A 121 2.69 16.86 2.89
C PHE A 121 2.46 15.38 3.22
N VAL A 122 1.24 14.88 2.98
CA VAL A 122 0.91 13.46 3.15
C VAL A 122 1.78 12.58 2.25
N MET A 123 1.95 12.97 0.98
CA MET A 123 2.79 12.25 0.02
C MET A 123 4.24 12.16 0.50
N ILE A 124 4.86 13.27 0.96
CA ILE A 124 6.24 13.23 1.47
C ILE A 124 6.37 12.24 2.62
N PHE A 125 5.43 12.24 3.56
CA PHE A 125 5.43 11.31 4.68
C PHE A 125 5.39 9.85 4.20
N GLU A 126 4.48 9.54 3.28
CA GLU A 126 4.37 8.19 2.72
C GLU A 126 5.61 7.80 1.89
N VAL A 127 6.21 8.73 1.14
CA VAL A 127 7.45 8.51 0.37
C VAL A 127 8.58 8.08 1.30
N ILE A 128 8.82 8.84 2.37
CA ILE A 128 9.87 8.55 3.34
C ILE A 128 9.62 7.17 3.95
N PHE A 129 8.38 6.91 4.36
CA PHE A 129 7.98 5.64 4.94
C PHE A 129 8.18 4.45 3.98
N ALA A 130 7.79 4.61 2.71
CA ALA A 130 7.97 3.60 1.68
C ALA A 130 9.46 3.32 1.40
N ILE A 131 10.29 4.37 1.30
CA ILE A 131 11.75 4.23 1.11
C ILE A 131 12.38 3.46 2.27
N VAL A 132 12.09 3.85 3.51
CA VAL A 132 12.61 3.16 4.71
C VAL A 132 12.21 1.70 4.70
N THR A 133 10.95 1.40 4.36
CA THR A 133 10.47 0.01 4.27
C THR A 133 11.18 -0.78 3.18
N VAL A 134 11.34 -0.21 1.99
CA VAL A 134 12.01 -0.88 0.86
C VAL A 134 13.47 -1.18 1.21
N ILE A 135 14.20 -0.22 1.80
CA ILE A 135 15.58 -0.43 2.27
C ILE A 135 15.62 -1.55 3.31
N TYR A 136 14.73 -1.53 4.30
CA TYR A 136 14.63 -2.58 5.32
C TYR A 136 14.44 -3.97 4.70
N VAL A 137 13.50 -4.09 3.74
CA VAL A 137 13.22 -5.35 3.04
C VAL A 137 14.45 -5.82 2.25
N ILE A 138 15.10 -4.93 1.50
CA ILE A 138 16.31 -5.26 0.72
C ILE A 138 17.44 -5.77 1.63
N LEU A 139 17.73 -5.07 2.72
CA LEU A 139 18.77 -5.48 3.68
C LEU A 139 18.45 -6.83 4.34
N GLY A 140 17.17 -7.05 4.66
CA GLY A 140 16.69 -8.33 5.17
C GLY A 140 16.92 -9.47 4.17
N TYR A 141 16.60 -9.24 2.90
CA TYR A 141 16.87 -10.21 1.83
C TYR A 141 18.36 -10.48 1.62
N ALA A 142 19.19 -9.44 1.60
CA ALA A 142 20.64 -9.60 1.48
C ALA A 142 21.21 -10.45 2.63
N SER A 143 20.75 -10.21 3.86
CA SER A 143 21.15 -10.97 5.05
C SER A 143 20.66 -12.42 5.00
N PHE A 144 19.43 -12.64 4.54
CA PHE A 144 18.83 -13.96 4.36
C PHE A 144 19.59 -14.78 3.31
N LEU A 145 19.89 -14.18 2.15
CA LEU A 145 20.65 -14.84 1.09
C LEU A 145 22.07 -15.19 1.54
N LYS A 146 22.77 -14.26 2.23
CA LYS A 146 24.12 -14.51 2.74
C LYS A 146 24.17 -15.73 3.68
N LYS A 147 23.22 -15.85 4.61
CA LYS A 147 23.13 -17.01 5.51
C LYS A 147 22.92 -18.31 4.75
N ARG A 148 21.99 -18.31 3.78
CA ARG A 148 21.67 -19.50 2.98
C ARG A 148 22.84 -19.96 2.11
N THR A 149 23.63 -19.04 1.56
CA THR A 149 24.83 -19.40 0.78
C THR A 149 25.91 -20.06 1.64
N ILE A 150 26.01 -19.71 2.92
CA ILE A 150 26.98 -20.31 3.85
C ILE A 150 26.57 -21.73 4.26
N GLU A 151 25.27 -22.00 4.43
CA GLU A 151 24.77 -23.35 4.80
C GLU A 151 24.89 -24.39 3.67
N ILE A 152 25.02 -23.95 2.42
CA ILE A 152 25.15 -24.84 1.25
C ILE A 152 26.62 -25.24 0.99
N LYS A 153 27.57 -24.58 1.66
CA LYS A 153 29.02 -24.73 1.44
C LYS A 153 29.67 -25.54 2.55
#